data_AF-A0A7K1W8P7-F1
#
_entry.id   AF-A0A7K1W8P7-F1
#
_cell.length_a   1.000
_cell.length_b   1.000
_cell.length_c   1.000
_cell.angle_alpha   90.00
_cell.angle_beta   90.00
_cell.angle_gamma   90.00
#
_symmetry.space_group_name_H-M   'P 1'
#
loop_
_entity.id
_entity.type
_entity.pdbx_description
1 polymer ?
#
loop_
_entity_poly.entity_id
_entity_poly.type
_entity_poly.pdbx_seq_one_letter_code
_entity_poly.pdbx_strand_id
1 'polypeptide(L)'
;MGQRYYVDPQRIESETRQLEEIGKLARSMTEEFLDDLAPTISWPGTNSEFSEKARPQEQKERQITKDTVMAVQDAVMAITDATLSNVRMMQETRDRNIEEIDRNNNRLDADGLGGPGRYGRR
;
A
#
# COMPACT_ATOMS: atom_id res chain seq x y z
N MET A 1 22.86 16.89 -16.58
CA MET A 1 22.73 15.42 -16.73
C MET A 1 21.52 15.00 -15.94
N GLY A 2 20.40 14.73 -16.60
CA GLY A 2 19.15 14.39 -15.92
C GLY A 2 19.32 13.05 -15.21
N GLN A 3 19.01 13.01 -13.91
CA GLN A 3 18.83 11.76 -13.18
C GLN A 3 17.67 11.03 -13.86
N ARG A 4 17.99 10.13 -14.79
CA ARG A 4 16.99 9.22 -15.35
C ARG A 4 16.48 8.40 -14.18
N TYR A 5 15.24 8.64 -13.80
CA TYR A 5 14.53 7.85 -12.79
C TYR A 5 14.53 6.40 -13.28
N TYR A 6 15.45 5.60 -12.76
CA TYR A 6 15.50 4.17 -13.03
C TYR A 6 14.64 3.50 -11.96
N VAL A 7 13.39 3.28 -12.30
CA VAL A 7 12.49 2.47 -11.47
C VAL A 7 12.84 1.02 -11.73
N ASP A 8 13.47 0.36 -10.76
CA ASP A 8 13.72 -1.08 -10.78
C ASP A 8 12.40 -1.84 -10.51
N PRO A 9 11.84 -2.56 -11.50
CA PRO A 9 10.57 -3.26 -11.33
C PRO A 9 10.63 -4.36 -10.26
N GLN A 10 11.77 -5.05 -10.14
CA GLN A 10 11.94 -6.14 -9.18
C GLN A 10 11.95 -5.60 -7.75
N ARG A 11 12.59 -4.44 -7.56
CA ARG A 11 12.58 -3.75 -6.28
C ARG A 11 11.16 -3.34 -5.88
N ILE A 12 10.41 -2.75 -6.79
CA ILE A 12 9.01 -2.38 -6.57
C ILE A 12 8.14 -3.60 -6.21
N GLU A 13 8.28 -4.71 -6.93
CA GLU A 13 7.54 -5.93 -6.61
C GLU A 13 7.91 -6.49 -5.24
N SER A 14 9.19 -6.43 -4.87
CA SER A 14 9.64 -6.88 -3.55
C SER A 14 9.09 -6.01 -2.42
N GLU A 15 9.10 -4.69 -2.60
CA GLU A 15 8.56 -3.72 -1.62
C GLU A 15 7.02 -3.85 -1.53
N THR A 16 6.35 -4.12 -2.64
CA THR A 16 4.90 -4.43 -2.69
C THR A 16 4.57 -5.67 -1.86
N ARG A 17 5.33 -6.77 -2.02
CA ARG A 17 5.11 -7.99 -1.21
C ARG A 17 5.34 -7.74 0.28
N GLN A 18 6.36 -6.96 0.64
CA GLN A 18 6.61 -6.59 2.03
C GLN A 18 5.45 -5.79 2.61
N LEU A 19 4.87 -4.86 1.84
CA LEU A 19 3.69 -4.10 2.27
C LEU A 19 2.47 -5.00 2.50
N GLU A 20 2.23 -5.98 1.60
CA GLU A 20 1.17 -6.97 1.80
C GLU A 20 1.41 -7.84 3.06
N GLU A 21 2.65 -8.20 3.35
CA GLU A 21 3.03 -8.92 4.57
C GLU A 21 2.78 -8.08 5.83
N ILE A 22 3.11 -6.79 5.81
CA ILE A 22 2.83 -5.86 6.92
C ILE A 22 1.32 -5.78 7.19
N GLY A 23 0.50 -5.67 6.13
CA GLY A 23 -0.96 -5.66 6.28
C GLY A 23 -1.51 -6.96 6.89
N LYS A 24 -0.99 -8.11 6.46
CA LYS A 24 -1.35 -9.42 7.04
C LYS A 24 -0.92 -9.55 8.50
N LEU A 25 0.29 -9.10 8.82
CA LEU A 25 0.82 -9.12 10.19
C LEU A 25 -0.03 -8.23 11.10
N ALA A 26 -0.35 -7.00 10.69
CA ALA A 26 -1.18 -6.08 11.46
C ALA A 26 -2.56 -6.69 11.75
N ARG A 27 -3.17 -7.35 10.76
CA ARG A 27 -4.43 -8.08 10.97
C ARG A 27 -4.29 -9.22 11.96
N SER A 28 -3.26 -10.05 11.82
CA SER A 28 -2.99 -11.17 12.73
C SER A 28 -2.80 -10.70 14.16
N MET A 29 -2.06 -9.60 14.37
CA MET A 29 -1.83 -9.03 15.70
C MET A 29 -3.12 -8.52 16.33
N THR A 30 -4.01 -7.89 15.54
CA THR A 30 -5.31 -7.44 16.04
C THR A 30 -6.21 -8.61 16.40
N GLU A 31 -6.26 -9.66 15.57
CA GLU A 31 -7.04 -10.87 15.85
C GLU A 31 -6.55 -11.56 17.15
N GLU A 32 -5.23 -11.76 17.29
CA GLU A 32 -4.61 -12.31 18.50
C GLU A 32 -4.91 -11.46 19.74
N PHE A 33 -4.79 -10.13 19.64
CA PHE A 33 -5.11 -9.23 20.73
C PHE A 33 -6.57 -9.34 21.17
N LEU A 34 -7.52 -9.41 20.23
CA LEU A 34 -8.93 -9.53 20.54
C LEU A 34 -9.28 -10.89 21.16
N ASP A 35 -8.62 -11.95 20.71
CA ASP A 35 -8.75 -13.30 21.27
C ASP A 35 -8.21 -13.36 22.71
N ASP A 36 -7.06 -12.74 22.97
CA ASP A 36 -6.48 -12.64 24.32
C ASP A 36 -7.33 -11.78 25.26
N LEU A 37 -8.03 -10.79 24.72
CA LEU A 37 -8.93 -9.94 25.48
C LEU A 37 -10.23 -10.67 25.85
N ALA A 38 -10.74 -11.58 25.02
CA ALA A 38 -12.00 -12.28 25.26
C ALA A 38 -12.12 -12.97 26.65
N PRO A 39 -11.14 -13.77 27.13
CA PRO A 39 -11.24 -14.45 28.42
C PRO A 39 -11.20 -13.51 29.63
N THR A 40 -10.79 -12.25 29.47
CA THR A 40 -10.63 -11.30 30.59
C THR A 40 -11.93 -10.63 31.01
N ILE A 41 -13.05 -10.87 30.31
CA ILE A 41 -14.35 -10.22 30.55
C ILE A 41 -14.90 -10.41 31.97
N SER A 42 -14.48 -11.46 32.66
CA SER A 42 -14.89 -11.77 34.04
C SER A 42 -13.95 -11.20 35.11
N TRP A 43 -12.84 -10.54 34.74
CA TRP A 43 -11.86 -10.00 35.70
C TRP A 43 -12.43 -9.05 36.76
N PRO A 44 -13.42 -8.18 36.46
CA PRO A 44 -14.05 -7.35 37.50
C PRO A 44 -14.80 -8.15 38.58
N GLY A 45 -15.00 -9.45 38.39
CA GLY A 45 -15.85 -10.30 39.21
C GLY A 45 -17.32 -10.23 38.82
N THR A 46 -18.12 -11.15 39.36
CA THR A 46 -19.55 -11.31 39.01
C THR A 46 -20.51 -10.83 40.10
N ASN A 47 -20.19 -11.01 41.38
CA ASN A 47 -21.17 -10.95 42.47
C ASN A 47 -20.70 -10.12 43.69
N SER A 48 -19.92 -9.06 43.48
CA SER A 48 -19.52 -8.14 44.56
C SER A 48 -20.01 -6.72 44.29
N GLU A 49 -20.27 -5.95 45.36
CA GLU A 49 -20.63 -4.52 45.26
C GLU A 49 -19.55 -3.71 44.50
N PHE A 50 -18.28 -4.13 44.60
CA PHE A 50 -17.19 -3.59 43.81
C PHE A 50 -17.32 -3.94 42.32
N SER A 51 -17.65 -5.19 42.00
CA SER A 51 -17.88 -5.67 40.63
C SER A 51 -19.01 -4.93 39.94
N GLU A 52 -20.10 -4.65 40.65
CA GLU A 52 -21.25 -3.89 40.11
C GLU A 52 -20.87 -2.46 39.74
N LYS A 53 -19.99 -1.83 40.52
CA LYS A 53 -19.49 -0.46 40.24
C LYS A 53 -18.39 -0.44 39.19
N ALA A 54 -17.51 -1.44 39.16
CA ALA A 54 -16.34 -1.47 38.27
C ALA A 54 -16.68 -1.92 36.83
N ARG A 55 -17.66 -2.81 36.65
CA ARG A 55 -18.04 -3.38 35.35
C ARG A 55 -18.37 -2.35 34.26
N PRO A 56 -19.19 -1.31 34.51
CA PRO A 56 -19.52 -0.35 33.45
C PRO A 56 -18.31 0.43 32.95
N GLN A 57 -17.40 0.81 33.85
CA GLN A 57 -16.17 1.50 33.50
C GLN A 57 -15.21 0.59 32.73
N GLU A 58 -15.03 -0.64 33.19
CA GLU A 58 -14.18 -1.62 32.52
C GLU A 58 -14.69 -1.96 31.12
N GLN A 59 -16.00 -2.15 30.94
CA GLN A 59 -16.58 -2.39 29.61
C GLN A 59 -16.35 -1.21 28.65
N LYS A 60 -16.45 0.02 29.16
CA LYS A 60 -16.19 1.23 28.37
C LYS A 60 -14.72 1.31 27.96
N GLU A 61 -13.79 1.10 28.89
CA GLU A 61 -12.36 1.08 28.61
C GLU A 61 -12.00 -0.02 27.62
N ARG A 62 -12.54 -1.23 27.83
CA ARG A 62 -12.39 -2.37 26.92
C ARG A 62 -12.87 -2.02 25.51
N GLN A 63 -14.04 -1.40 25.37
CA GLN A 63 -14.54 -1.00 24.06
C GLN A 63 -13.62 0.02 23.39
N ILE A 64 -13.18 1.05 24.14
CA ILE A 64 -12.22 2.04 23.62
C ILE A 64 -10.92 1.38 23.17
N THR A 65 -10.41 0.40 23.92
CA THR A 65 -9.21 -0.33 23.54
C THR A 65 -9.42 -1.12 22.25
N LYS A 66 -10.55 -1.83 22.11
CA LYS A 66 -10.91 -2.54 20.87
C LYS A 66 -10.97 -1.58 19.68
N ASP A 67 -11.70 -0.48 19.82
CA ASP A 67 -11.86 0.53 18.77
C ASP A 67 -10.51 1.13 18.37
N THR A 68 -9.62 1.36 19.34
CA THR A 68 -8.28 1.89 19.10
C THR A 68 -7.42 0.91 18.28
N VAL A 69 -7.40 -0.37 18.65
CA VAL A 69 -6.61 -1.38 17.94
C VAL A 69 -7.15 -1.59 16.52
N MET A 70 -8.47 -1.62 16.35
CA MET A 70 -9.09 -1.67 15.01
C MET A 70 -8.72 -0.44 14.18
N ALA A 71 -8.78 0.78 14.75
CA ALA A 71 -8.39 1.99 14.03
C ALA A 71 -6.92 2.00 13.60
N VAL A 72 -6.02 1.44 14.43
CA VAL A 72 -4.60 1.27 14.06
C VAL A 72 -4.45 0.28 12.90
N GLN A 73 -5.15 -0.85 12.95
CA GLN A 73 -5.17 -1.82 11.85
C GLN A 73 -5.64 -1.18 10.54
N ASP A 74 -6.78 -0.46 10.59
CA ASP A 74 -7.36 0.21 9.44
C ASP A 74 -6.40 1.25 8.85
N ALA A 75 -5.71 2.02 9.70
CA ALA A 75 -4.72 2.99 9.25
C ALA A 75 -3.54 2.32 8.53
N VAL A 76 -3.02 1.21 9.06
CA VAL A 76 -1.92 0.46 8.44
C VAL A 76 -2.36 -0.12 7.08
N MET A 77 -3.57 -0.67 7.00
CA MET A 77 -4.13 -1.18 5.74
C MET A 77 -4.32 -0.05 4.71
N ALA A 78 -4.88 1.09 5.12
CA ALA A 78 -5.10 2.23 4.24
C ALA A 78 -3.79 2.79 3.68
N ILE A 79 -2.74 2.88 4.50
CA ILE A 79 -1.40 3.31 4.06
C ILE A 79 -0.84 2.31 3.05
N THR A 80 -0.94 1.02 3.37
CA THR A 80 -0.50 -0.08 2.49
C THR A 80 -1.18 0.00 1.13
N ASP A 81 -2.50 0.09 1.10
CA ASP A 81 -3.29 0.18 -0.14
C ASP A 81 -2.95 1.44 -0.94
N ALA A 82 -2.78 2.59 -0.27
CA ALA A 82 -2.38 3.84 -0.92
C ALA A 82 -1.00 3.73 -1.57
N THR A 83 -0.03 3.13 -0.88
CA THR A 83 1.31 2.91 -1.42
C THR A 83 1.30 1.95 -2.61
N LEU A 84 0.53 0.86 -2.54
CA LEU A 84 0.37 -0.08 -3.66
C LEU A 84 -0.29 0.59 -4.88
N SER A 85 -1.29 1.44 -4.66
CA SER A 85 -1.92 2.22 -5.71
C SER A 85 -0.92 3.16 -6.41
N ASN A 86 -0.10 3.88 -5.63
CA ASN A 86 0.95 4.75 -6.16
C ASN A 86 1.98 3.98 -7.02
N VAL A 87 2.38 2.80 -6.54
CA VAL A 87 3.28 1.91 -7.28
C VAL A 87 2.69 1.51 -8.64
N ARG A 88 1.41 1.09 -8.66
CA ARG A 88 0.72 0.72 -9.91
C ARG A 88 0.63 1.88 -10.89
N MET A 89 0.30 3.08 -10.39
CA MET A 89 0.29 4.29 -11.22
C MET A 89 1.67 4.59 -11.84
N MET A 90 2.76 4.39 -11.09
CA MET A 90 4.11 4.57 -11.61
C MET A 90 4.44 3.55 -12.71
N GLN A 91 4.05 2.29 -12.54
CA GLN A 91 4.23 1.24 -13.55
C GLN A 91 3.43 1.56 -14.82
N GLU A 92 2.15 1.91 -14.71
CA GLU A 92 1.32 2.28 -15.86
C GLU A 92 1.88 3.50 -16.60
N THR A 93 2.34 4.51 -15.87
CA THR A 93 2.92 5.73 -16.47
C THR A 93 4.20 5.39 -17.22
N ARG A 94 5.06 4.52 -16.66
CA ARG A 94 6.26 4.02 -17.34
C ARG A 94 5.88 3.30 -18.63
N ASP A 95 4.95 2.36 -18.58
CA ASP A 95 4.60 1.52 -19.72
C ASP A 95 4.02 2.35 -20.86
N ARG A 96 3.12 3.31 -20.57
CA ARG A 96 2.60 4.26 -21.56
C ARG A 96 3.71 5.10 -22.19
N ASN A 97 4.66 5.59 -21.40
CA ASN A 97 5.78 6.38 -21.91
C ASN A 97 6.70 5.55 -22.82
N ILE A 98 6.98 4.30 -22.47
CA ILE A 98 7.76 3.38 -23.31
C ILE A 98 7.02 3.12 -24.63
N GLU A 99 5.72 2.80 -24.57
CA GLU A 99 4.90 2.61 -25.77
C GLU A 99 4.84 3.84 -26.68
N GLU A 100 4.84 5.05 -26.11
CA GLU A 100 4.87 6.29 -26.87
C GLU A 100 6.23 6.52 -27.53
N ILE A 101 7.33 6.23 -26.82
CA ILE A 101 8.69 6.27 -27.38
C ILE A 101 8.81 5.27 -28.54
N ASP A 102 8.36 4.03 -28.36
CA ASP A 102 8.44 3.00 -29.39
C ASP A 102 7.60 3.38 -30.62
N ARG A 103 6.40 3.94 -30.42
CA ARG A 103 5.57 4.46 -31.52
C ARG A 103 6.24 5.62 -32.27
N ASN A 104 6.93 6.52 -31.56
CA ASN A 104 7.62 7.65 -32.16
C ASN A 104 8.90 7.21 -32.89
N ASN A 105 9.66 6.26 -32.35
CA ASN A 105 10.82 5.67 -33.02
C ASN A 105 10.40 4.93 -34.30
N ASN A 106 9.33 4.11 -34.24
CA ASN A 106 8.80 3.44 -35.42
C ASN A 106 8.33 4.42 -36.51
N ARG A 107 7.85 5.62 -36.13
CA ARG A 107 7.54 6.69 -37.09
C ARG A 107 8.79 7.28 -37.71
N LEU A 108 9.85 7.53 -36.92
CA LEU A 108 11.12 8.02 -37.44
C LEU A 108 11.81 7.02 -38.37
N ASP A 109 11.71 5.72 -38.06
CA ASP A 109 12.21 4.65 -38.93
C ASP A 109 11.35 4.47 -40.20
N ALA A 110 10.03 4.69 -40.12
CA ALA A 110 9.13 4.66 -41.27
C ALA A 110 9.25 5.90 -42.18
N ASP A 111 9.53 7.08 -41.62
CA ASP A 111 9.74 8.35 -42.36
C ASP A 111 11.18 8.55 -42.84
N GLY A 112 12.05 7.56 -42.64
CA GLY A 112 13.30 7.37 -43.38
C GLY A 112 14.16 8.62 -43.59
N LEU A 113 15.30 8.69 -42.89
CA LEU A 113 16.47 9.48 -43.30
C LEU A 113 17.01 8.96 -44.66
N GLY A 114 16.27 9.22 -45.74
CA GLY A 114 16.38 8.57 -47.04
C GLY A 114 16.06 9.45 -48.25
N GLY A 115 16.56 10.70 -48.26
CA GLY A 115 16.94 11.48 -49.47
C GLY A 115 15.86 11.89 -50.49
N PRO A 116 16.14 12.86 -51.41
CA PRO A 116 17.45 13.07 -52.02
C PRO A 116 18.03 14.48 -51.81
N GLY A 117 19.35 14.49 -51.59
CA GLY A 117 20.16 15.67 -51.78
C GLY A 117 20.03 16.20 -53.21
N ARG A 118 19.72 17.49 -53.32
CA ARG A 118 19.73 18.24 -54.58
C ARG A 118 20.96 19.15 -54.63
N TYR A 119 22.15 18.54 -54.63
CA TYR A 119 23.33 19.16 -55.23
C TYR A 119 23.42 18.66 -56.67
N GLY A 120 22.94 19.49 -57.60
CA GLY A 120 23.03 19.27 -59.04
C GLY A 120 23.52 20.53 -59.71
N ARG A 121 24.79 20.51 -60.13
CA ARG A 121 25.45 21.49 -61.00
C ARG A 121 24.54 21.91 -62.17
N ARG A 122 24.37 23.22 -62.37
CA ARG A 122 24.66 23.94 -63.62
C ARG A 122 24.54 25.44 -63.38
#